data_AF-A0A352IYJ9-F1
#
_entry.id   AF-A0A352IYJ9-F1
#
_cell.length_a   1.000
_cell.length_b   1.000
_cell.length_c   1.000
_cell.angle_alpha   90.00
_cell.angle_beta   90.00
_cell.angle_gamma   90.00
#
_symmetry.space_group_name_H-M   'P 1'
#
loop_
_entity.id
_entity.type
_entity.pdbx_description
1 polymer ?
#
loop_
_entity_poly.entity_id
_entity_poly.type
_entity_poly.pdbx_seq_one_letter_code
_entity_poly.pdbx_strand_id
1 'polypeptide(L)' 'MKTDEQKVKRRRSGLRGRQLEPTVLSGLRELIGDERVDSSLRHRDRLIEHLHLIQDADGYLSMPRLRALASFMN' A
#
# COMPACT_ATOMS: atom_id res chain seq x y z
N MET A 1 19.29 1.22 47.15
CA MET A 1 18.13 1.05 46.26
C MET A 1 17.96 2.34 45.45
N LYS A 2 18.55 2.40 44.24
CA LYS A 2 18.25 3.45 43.25
C LYS A 2 18.18 2.75 41.89
N THR A 3 17.00 2.87 41.31
CA THR A 3 16.49 2.11 40.19
C THR A 3 17.19 2.55 38.90
N ASP A 4 17.77 1.60 38.18
CA ASP A 4 18.34 1.78 36.86
C ASP A 4 17.20 2.03 35.86
N GLU A 5 17.04 3.28 35.39
CA GLU A 5 16.12 3.62 34.32
C GLU A 5 16.64 3.04 32.99
N GLN A 6 16.29 1.79 32.72
CA GLN A 6 16.53 1.17 31.43
C GLN A 6 15.66 1.85 30.37
N LYS A 7 16.27 2.77 29.62
CA LYS A 7 15.74 3.32 28.37
C LYS A 7 15.66 2.18 27.34
N VAL A 8 14.52 1.51 27.27
CA VAL A 8 14.25 0.48 26.24
C VAL A 8 14.30 1.16 24.87
N LYS A 9 15.38 0.93 24.12
CA LYS A 9 15.48 1.34 22.71
C LYS A 9 14.36 0.63 21.94
N ARG A 10 13.46 1.42 21.32
CA ARG A 10 12.45 0.91 20.36
C ARG A 10 13.17 0.08 19.29
N ARG A 11 13.00 -1.24 19.32
CA ARG A 11 13.40 -2.13 18.22
C ARG A 11 12.66 -1.64 16.97
N ARG A 12 13.38 -1.41 15.87
CA ARG A 12 12.77 -1.15 14.56
C ARG A 12 11.99 -2.41 14.17
N SER A 13 10.68 -2.43 14.41
CA SER A 13 9.78 -3.56 14.17
C SER A 13 9.28 -3.62 12.73
N GLY A 14 10.03 -3.09 11.77
CA GLY A 14 9.67 -3.21 10.36
C GLY A 14 10.03 -4.60 9.87
N LEU A 15 9.04 -5.33 9.32
CA LEU A 15 9.32 -6.53 8.53
C LEU A 15 10.36 -6.18 7.45
N ARG A 16 11.38 -7.04 7.28
CA ARG A 16 12.42 -6.80 6.28
C ARG A 16 11.78 -6.76 4.89
N GLY A 17 12.11 -5.73 4.13
CA GLY A 17 11.59 -5.54 2.78
C GLY A 17 10.84 -4.22 2.64
N ARG A 18 10.31 -4.05 1.44
CA ARG A 18 9.68 -2.82 0.99
C ARG A 18 8.21 -2.88 1.47
N GLN A 19 7.88 -2.16 2.54
CA GLN A 19 6.58 -2.28 3.22
C GLN A 19 5.42 -1.74 2.37
N LEU A 20 4.24 -2.34 2.54
CA LEU A 20 2.99 -1.76 2.03
C LEU A 20 2.52 -0.71 3.03
N GLU A 21 2.44 0.53 2.59
CA GLU A 21 1.93 1.62 3.41
C GLU A 21 0.38 1.61 3.37
N PRO A 22 -0.31 1.45 4.51
CA PRO A 22 -1.78 1.38 4.55
C PRO A 22 -2.46 2.62 3.95
N THR A 23 -1.83 3.79 4.10
CA THR A 23 -2.32 5.04 3.52
C THR A 23 -2.29 5.02 1.99
N VAL A 24 -1.30 4.37 1.38
CA VAL A 24 -1.20 4.29 -0.09
C VAL A 24 -2.24 3.31 -0.63
N LEU A 25 -2.51 2.22 0.08
CA LEU A 25 -3.60 1.30 -0.30
C LEU A 25 -4.97 1.96 -0.15
N SER A 26 -5.17 2.78 0.87
CA SER A 26 -6.43 3.52 1.07
C SER A 26 -6.64 4.55 -0.03
N GLY A 27 -5.64 5.37 -0.34
CA GLY A 27 -5.70 6.33 -1.45
C GLY A 27 -5.76 5.67 -2.83
N LEU A 28 -5.31 4.42 -2.97
CA LEU A 28 -5.58 3.64 -4.17
C LEU A 28 -7.07 3.31 -4.29
N ARG A 29 -7.70 2.80 -3.23
CA ARG A 29 -9.15 2.48 -3.22
C ARG A 29 -10.02 3.70 -3.49
N GLU A 30 -9.63 4.86 -2.97
CA GLU A 30 -10.32 6.12 -3.27
C GLU A 30 -10.25 6.48 -4.76
N LEU A 31 -9.16 6.13 -5.45
CA LEU A 31 -8.96 6.42 -6.87
C LEU A 31 -9.68 5.41 -7.79
N ILE A 32 -9.56 4.10 -7.51
CA ILE A 32 -10.01 3.04 -8.43
C ILE A 32 -11.26 2.28 -7.97
N GLY A 33 -11.71 2.54 -6.74
CA GLY A 33 -12.77 1.78 -6.08
C GLY A 33 -12.23 0.75 -5.09
N ASP A 34 -13.13 0.21 -4.27
CA ASP A 34 -12.80 -0.74 -3.21
C ASP A 34 -13.16 -2.18 -3.64
N GLU A 35 -12.16 -3.04 -3.77
CA GLU A 35 -12.34 -4.42 -4.21
C GLU A 35 -13.08 -5.32 -3.20
N ARG A 36 -13.27 -4.83 -1.98
CA ARG A 36 -14.10 -5.48 -0.96
C ARG A 36 -15.59 -5.29 -1.25
N VAL A 37 -15.93 -4.23 -1.98
CA VAL A 37 -17.29 -3.91 -2.39
C VAL A 37 -17.57 -4.51 -3.78
N ASP A 38 -16.64 -4.36 -4.72
CA ASP A 38 -16.72 -4.95 -6.05
C ASP A 38 -15.52 -5.88 -6.30
N SER A 39 -15.76 -7.19 -6.24
CA SER A 39 -14.73 -8.20 -6.44
C SER A 39 -14.18 -8.23 -7.88
N SER A 40 -14.91 -7.70 -8.86
CA SER A 40 -14.47 -7.65 -10.26
C SER A 40 -13.23 -6.77 -10.45
N LEU A 41 -12.99 -5.81 -9.54
CA LEU A 41 -11.81 -4.94 -9.57
C LEU A 41 -10.50 -5.70 -9.38
N ARG A 42 -10.50 -6.91 -8.80
CA ARG A 42 -9.28 -7.74 -8.70
C ARG A 42 -8.95 -8.52 -9.97
N HIS A 43 -9.82 -8.51 -10.98
CA HIS A 43 -9.58 -9.26 -12.21
C HIS A 43 -8.33 -8.75 -12.91
N ARG A 44 -7.50 -9.69 -13.38
CA ARG A 44 -6.22 -9.37 -14.05
C ARG A 44 -6.40 -8.53 -15.31
N ASP A 45 -7.54 -8.68 -15.99
CA ASP A 45 -7.87 -7.91 -17.18
C ASP A 45 -7.95 -6.40 -16.88
N ARG A 46 -8.28 -6.02 -15.64
CA ARG A 46 -8.33 -4.62 -15.19
C ARG A 46 -6.95 -3.98 -14.96
N LEU A 47 -5.86 -4.75 -15.01
CA LEU A 47 -4.52 -4.27 -14.64
C LEU A 47 -4.14 -3.00 -15.41
N ILE A 48 -4.32 -3.02 -16.73
CA ILE A 48 -3.91 -1.91 -17.60
C ILE A 48 -4.74 -0.65 -17.29
N GLU A 49 -6.05 -0.79 -17.06
CA GLU A 49 -6.92 0.33 -16.67
C GLU A 49 -6.49 0.95 -15.34
N HIS A 50 -6.18 0.13 -14.32
CA HIS A 50 -5.69 0.64 -13.04
C HIS A 50 -4.35 1.39 -13.18
N LEU A 51 -3.43 0.87 -13.99
CA LEU A 51 -2.15 1.54 -14.25
C LEU A 51 -2.37 2.89 -14.93
N HIS A 52 -3.28 2.98 -15.90
CA HIS A 52 -3.64 4.24 -16.53
C HIS A 52 -4.24 5.24 -15.53
N LEU A 53 -5.20 4.83 -14.71
CA LEU A 53 -5.80 5.72 -13.70
C LEU A 53 -4.76 6.26 -12.71
N ILE A 54 -3.82 5.41 -12.26
CA ILE A 54 -2.72 5.83 -11.37
C ILE A 54 -1.81 6.83 -12.09
N GLN A 55 -1.43 6.55 -13.34
CA GLN A 55 -0.55 7.43 -14.11
C GLN A 55 -1.23 8.76 -14.45
N ASP A 56 -2.52 8.77 -14.74
CA ASP A 56 -3.27 9.99 -15.05
C ASP A 56 -3.43 10.87 -13.79
N ALA A 57 -3.60 10.26 -12.62
CA ALA A 57 -3.71 10.99 -11.35
C ALA A 57 -2.36 11.56 -10.88
N ASP A 58 -1.28 10.79 -10.98
CA ASP A 58 0.01 11.14 -10.38
C ASP A 58 1.04 11.66 -11.42
N GLY A 59 0.80 11.46 -12.72
CA GLY A 59 1.73 11.75 -13.83
C GLY A 59 2.82 10.68 -14.02
N TYR A 60 2.91 9.69 -13.13
CA TYR A 60 3.90 8.61 -13.17
C TYR A 60 3.46 7.41 -12.32
N LEU A 61 4.07 6.25 -12.53
CA LEU A 61 3.83 5.05 -11.73
C LEU A 61 4.84 4.95 -10.58
N SER A 62 4.42 5.41 -9.39
CA SER A 62 5.27 5.34 -8.20
C SER A 62 5.40 3.90 -7.67
N MET A 63 6.58 3.54 -7.17
CA MET A 63 6.81 2.21 -6.58
C MET A 63 5.88 1.88 -5.39
N PRO A 64 5.50 2.83 -4.51
CA PRO A 64 4.47 2.60 -3.50
C PRO A 64 3.10 2.26 -4.09
N ARG A 65 2.64 2.99 -5.12
CA ARG A 65 1.37 2.71 -5.82
C ARG A 65 1.36 1.34 -6.47
N LEU A 66 2.45 0.97 -7.16
CA LEU A 66 2.58 -0.35 -7.79
C LEU A 66 2.52 -1.49 -6.76
N ARG A 67 3.11 -1.30 -5.57
CA ARG A 67 2.99 -2.29 -4.49
C ARG A 67 1.57 -2.36 -3.94
N ALA A 68 0.91 -1.21 -3.76
CA ALA A 68 -0.47 -1.17 -3.33
C ALA A 68 -1.38 -1.89 -4.33
N LEU A 69 -1.18 -1.65 -5.64
CA LEU A 69 -1.93 -2.33 -6.70
C LEU A 69 -1.69 -3.84 -6.70
N ALA A 70 -0.44 -4.28 -6.54
CA ALA A 70 -0.12 -5.71 -6.43
C ALA A 70 -0.79 -6.37 -5.21
N SER A 71 -0.91 -5.65 -4.08
CA SER A 71 -1.64 -6.14 -2.91
C SER A 71 -3.17 -6.08 -3.07
N PHE A 72 -3.68 -5.17 -3.89
CA PHE A 72 -5.10 -5.00 -4.18
C PHE A 72 -5.63 -6.11 -5.09
N MET A 73 -4.84 -6.55 -6.07
CA MET A 73 -5.24 -7.55 -7.08
C MET A 73 -5.01 -9.01 -6.66
N ASN A 74 -4.33 -9.26 -5.53
CA ASN A 74 -4.13 -10.60 -4.97
C ASN A 74 -5.22 -10.93 -3.94
#